data_AF-A0A444US41-F1
#
_entry.id   AF-A0A444US41-F1
#
_cell.length_a   1.000
_cell.length_b   1.000
_cell.length_c   1.000
_cell.angle_alpha   90.00
_cell.angle_beta   90.00
_cell.angle_gamma   90.00
#
_symmetry.space_group_name_H-M   'P 1'
#
loop_
_entity.id
_entity.type
_entity.pdbx_description
1 polymer ?
#
loop_
_entity_poly.entity_id
_entity_poly.type
_entity_poly.pdbx_seq_one_letter_code
_entity_poly.pdbx_strand_id
1 'polypeptide(L)'
;MNFTTSGLCFAGLISMIDPPRASVPDAVMKCRTAGIRVIMVTGDHPITAKAIAANVGIITEGSETVEDIALRLRIPVEQVNKR
;
A
#
# COMPACT_ATOMS: atom_id res chain seq x y z
N MET A 1 -19.12 -31.03 12.69
CA MET A 1 -18.33 -31.07 11.44
C MET A 1 -18.15 -32.53 11.05
N ASN A 2 -18.51 -32.92 9.83
CA ASN A 2 -18.62 -34.33 9.41
C ASN A 2 -17.43 -34.82 8.56
N PHE A 3 -16.27 -34.15 8.62
CA PHE A 3 -15.06 -34.52 7.86
C PHE A 3 -13.78 -34.06 8.57
N THR A 4 -12.65 -34.69 8.24
CA THR A 4 -11.32 -34.39 8.78
C THR A 4 -10.72 -33.13 8.15
N THR A 5 -10.30 -32.19 8.99
CA THR A 5 -9.64 -30.94 8.60
C THR A 5 -8.13 -30.96 8.87
N SER A 6 -7.58 -32.07 9.37
CA SER A 6 -6.16 -32.30 9.63
C SER A 6 -5.58 -33.36 8.69
N GLY A 7 -4.25 -33.37 8.52
CA GLY A 7 -3.56 -34.33 7.64
C GLY A 7 -3.66 -34.04 6.13
N LEU A 8 -3.95 -32.80 5.75
CA LEU A 8 -4.02 -32.37 4.35
C LEU A 8 -2.62 -32.25 3.73
N CYS A 9 -2.51 -32.48 2.43
CA CYS A 9 -1.30 -32.22 1.65
C CYS A 9 -1.31 -30.79 1.11
N PHE A 10 -0.26 -30.02 1.38
CA PHE A 10 -0.11 -28.67 0.83
C PHE A 10 0.16 -28.75 -0.68
N ALA A 11 -0.74 -28.20 -1.49
CA ALA A 11 -0.63 -28.23 -2.95
C ALA A 11 0.13 -27.01 -3.51
N GLY A 12 0.02 -25.84 -2.88
CA GLY A 12 0.62 -24.60 -3.36
C GLY A 12 -0.09 -23.34 -2.86
N LEU A 13 0.37 -22.18 -3.35
CA LEU A 13 -0.19 -20.86 -3.06
C LEU A 13 -0.49 -20.10 -4.36
N ILE A 14 -1.51 -19.25 -4.31
CA ILE A 14 -1.85 -18.28 -5.36
C ILE A 14 -1.97 -16.91 -4.69
N SER A 15 -1.51 -15.86 -5.36
CA SER A 15 -1.75 -14.46 -4.97
C SER A 15 -2.59 -13.75 -6.03
N MET A 16 -3.36 -12.76 -5.59
CA MET A 16 -4.17 -11.92 -6.45
C MET A 16 -4.07 -10.47 -5.95
N ILE A 17 -4.05 -9.55 -6.90
CA ILE A 17 -4.04 -8.10 -6.66
C ILE A 17 -5.01 -7.46 -7.65
N ASP A 18 -5.63 -6.35 -7.26
CA ASP A 18 -6.31 -5.45 -8.20
C ASP A 18 -5.26 -4.49 -8.78
N PRO A 19 -4.79 -4.69 -10.02
CA PRO A 19 -3.73 -3.87 -10.58
C PRO A 19 -4.26 -2.47 -10.92
N PRO A 20 -3.45 -1.42 -10.72
CA PRO A 20 -3.83 -0.09 -11.18
C PRO A 20 -4.00 -0.11 -12.70
N ARG A 21 -4.95 0.70 -13.21
CA ARG A 21 -5.14 0.87 -14.65
C ARG A 21 -3.83 1.34 -15.28
N ALA A 22 -3.49 0.80 -16.45
CA ALA A 22 -2.20 1.04 -17.13
C ALA A 22 -1.86 2.52 -17.37
N SER A 23 -2.87 3.39 -17.48
CA SER A 23 -2.69 4.83 -17.67
C SER A 23 -2.40 5.63 -16.39
N VAL A 24 -2.60 5.04 -15.20
CA VAL A 24 -2.51 5.75 -13.92
C VAL A 24 -1.08 6.21 -13.61
N PRO A 25 -0.02 5.37 -13.76
CA PRO A 25 1.34 5.82 -13.45
C PRO A 25 1.79 7.03 -14.28
N ASP A 26 1.47 7.04 -15.58
CA ASP A 26 1.79 8.16 -16.47
C ASP A 26 1.04 9.45 -16.09
N ALA A 27 -0.25 9.32 -15.74
CA ALA A 27 -1.04 10.46 -15.26
C ALA A 27 -0.50 11.04 -13.94
N VAL A 28 -0.13 10.19 -12.99
CA VAL A 28 0.47 10.61 -11.72
C VAL A 28 1.80 11.32 -11.97
N MET A 29 2.63 10.79 -12.87
CA MET A 29 3.91 11.41 -13.24
C MET A 29 3.71 12.80 -13.85
N LYS A 30 2.80 12.96 -14.81
CA LYS A 30 2.48 14.25 -15.44
C LYS A 30 2.03 15.29 -14.41
N CYS A 31 1.10 14.91 -13.52
CA CYS A 31 0.66 15.79 -12.44
C CYS A 31 1.83 16.26 -11.56
N ARG A 32 2.71 15.33 -11.16
CA ARG A 32 3.89 15.67 -10.35
C ARG A 32 4.86 16.60 -11.07
N THR A 33 5.16 16.35 -12.34
CA THR A 33 6.05 17.21 -13.14
C THR A 33 5.47 18.62 -13.34
N ALA A 34 4.14 18.75 -13.28
CA ALA A 34 3.45 20.04 -13.29
C ALA A 34 3.37 20.72 -11.91
N GLY A 35 3.97 20.15 -10.86
CA GLY A 35 3.91 20.67 -9.49
C GLY A 35 2.57 20.41 -8.77
N ILE A 36 1.73 19.52 -9.30
CA ILE A 36 0.43 19.18 -8.71
C ILE A 36 0.62 18.08 -7.66
N ARG A 37 0.07 18.31 -6.47
CA ARG A 37 0.06 17.31 -5.40
C ARG A 37 -1.02 16.26 -5.67
N VAL A 38 -0.62 14.99 -5.78
CA VAL A 38 -1.55 13.85 -5.94
C VAL A 38 -1.79 13.21 -4.57
N ILE A 39 -3.05 13.00 -4.21
CA ILE A 39 -3.47 12.41 -2.93
C ILE A 39 -4.37 11.21 -3.22
N MET A 40 -4.10 10.07 -2.57
CA MET A 40 -4.98 8.90 -2.61
C MET A 40 -5.96 8.95 -1.44
N VAL A 41 -7.25 8.83 -1.73
CA VAL A 41 -8.33 8.65 -0.75
C VAL A 41 -9.03 7.34 -1.09
N THR A 42 -8.95 6.35 -0.20
CA THR A 42 -9.57 5.03 -0.38
C THR A 42 -10.11 4.51 0.95
N GLY A 43 -11.13 3.66 0.88
CA GLY A 43 -11.65 2.89 2.02
C GLY A 43 -10.94 1.54 2.22
N ASP A 44 -9.96 1.21 1.38
CA ASP A 44 -9.20 -0.04 1.48
C ASP A 44 -8.31 -0.09 2.73
N HIS A 45 -7.90 -1.31 3.08
CA HIS A 45 -6.94 -1.53 4.15
C HIS A 45 -5.63 -0.74 3.86
N PRO A 46 -5.04 -0.05 4.87
CA PRO A 46 -3.83 0.75 4.70
C PRO A 46 -2.65 0.08 3.98
N ILE A 47 -2.44 -1.23 4.21
CA ILE A 47 -1.35 -1.99 3.58
C ILE A 47 -1.55 -2.08 2.06
N THR A 48 -2.78 -2.40 1.62
CA THR A 48 -3.13 -2.45 0.20
C THR A 48 -3.05 -1.07 -0.43
N ALA A 49 -3.62 -0.05 0.23
CA ALA A 49 -3.57 1.32 -0.24
C ALA A 49 -2.14 1.82 -0.45
N LYS A 50 -1.25 1.55 0.52
CA LYS A 50 0.17 1.89 0.43
C LYS A 50 0.87 1.17 -0.72
N ALA A 51 0.63 -0.13 -0.89
CA ALA A 51 1.22 -0.91 -1.98
C ALA A 51 0.81 -0.36 -3.35
N ILE A 52 -0.47 -0.03 -3.54
CA ILE A 52 -0.96 0.58 -4.78
C ILE A 52 -0.40 1.99 -4.96
N ALA A 53 -0.42 2.82 -3.91
CA ALA A 53 0.11 4.20 -3.96
C ALA A 53 1.60 4.26 -4.32
N ALA A 54 2.40 3.31 -3.82
CA ALA A 54 3.80 3.16 -4.21
C ALA A 54 3.93 2.68 -5.67
N ASN A 55 3.14 1.69 -6.09
CA ASN A 55 3.15 1.17 -7.45
C ASN A 55 2.84 2.26 -8.50
N VAL A 56 1.89 3.16 -8.22
CA VAL A 56 1.50 4.24 -9.15
C VAL A 56 2.30 5.53 -8.99
N GLY A 57 3.28 5.60 -8.07
CA GLY A 57 4.13 6.76 -7.88
C GLY A 57 3.52 7.93 -7.10
N ILE A 58 2.44 7.69 -6.34
CA ILE A 58 1.89 8.65 -5.37
C ILE A 58 2.83 8.76 -4.17
N ILE A 59 3.27 7.61 -3.64
CA ILE A 59 4.35 7.51 -2.66
C ILE A 59 5.64 7.26 -3.46
N THR A 60 6.67 8.06 -3.23
CA THR A 60 7.99 7.92 -3.88
C THR A 60 9.06 7.46 -2.91
N GLU A 61 10.20 7.00 -3.42
CA GLU A 61 11.38 6.75 -2.60
C GLU A 61 11.70 7.98 -1.73
N GLY A 62 11.82 7.75 -0.41
CA GLY A 62 12.00 8.81 0.60
C GLY A 62 10.71 9.41 1.16
N SER A 63 9.53 9.01 0.67
CA SER A 63 8.24 9.36 1.28
C SER A 63 7.87 8.32 2.33
N GLU A 64 7.78 8.74 3.59
CA GLU A 64 7.41 7.86 4.70
C GLU A 64 5.94 8.06 5.08
N THR A 65 5.19 6.96 5.27
CA THR A 65 3.87 7.04 5.91
C THR A 65 4.01 7.24 7.42
N VAL A 66 2.91 7.57 8.09
CA VAL A 66 2.88 7.67 9.56
C VAL A 66 3.33 6.36 10.21
N GLU A 67 2.98 5.23 9.61
CA GLU A 67 3.39 3.89 10.02
C GLU A 67 4.88 3.63 9.77
N ASP A 68 5.45 4.13 8.66
CA ASP A 68 6.90 4.02 8.40
C ASP A 68 7.71 4.80 9.43
N ILE A 69 7.28 6.02 9.73
CA ILE A 69 7.92 6.88 10.73
C ILE A 69 7.85 6.22 12.10
N ALA A 70 6.68 5.67 12.48
CA ALA A 70 6.50 4.95 13.74
C ALA A 70 7.45 3.76 13.85
N LEU A 71 7.56 2.95 12.78
CA LEU A 71 8.43 1.78 12.73
C LEU A 71 9.92 2.18 12.86
N ARG A 72 10.35 3.19 12.09
CA ARG A 72 11.73 3.69 12.12
C ARG A 72 12.11 4.25 13.49
N LEU A 73 11.19 4.99 14.13
CA LEU A 73 11.40 5.60 15.44
C LEU A 73 11.13 4.64 16.61
N ARG A 74 10.57 3.45 16.35
CA ARG A 74 10.14 2.47 17.36
C ARG A 74 9.18 3.07 18.40
N ILE A 75 8.25 3.90 17.92
CA ILE A 75 7.20 4.50 18.74
C ILE A 75 5.82 4.04 18.26
N PRO A 76 4.79 4.08 19.12
CA PRO A 76 3.41 3.90 18.69
C PRO A 76 3.02 4.93 17.62
N VAL A 77 2.16 4.55 16.67
CA VAL A 77 1.74 5.40 15.55
C VAL A 77 1.06 6.69 16.04
N GLU A 78 0.41 6.66 17.21
CA GLU A 78 -0.23 7.82 17.81
C GLU A 78 0.77 8.91 18.24
N GLN A 79 2.04 8.54 18.46
CA GLN A 79 3.10 9.45 18.88
C GLN A 79 3.84 10.09 17.70
N VAL A 80 3.49 9.74 16.47
CA VAL A 80 4.07 10.36 15.28
C VAL A 80 3.41 11.72 15.03
N ASN A 81 4.22 12.78 15.03
CA ASN A 81 3.74 14.13 14.77
C ASN A 81 3.25 14.27 13.31
N LYS A 82 1.94 14.41 13.13
CA LYS A 82 1.31 14.70 11.85
C LYS A 82 1.47 16.20 11.57
N ARG A 83 2.57 16.55 10.89
CA ARG A 83 2.79 17.91 10.39
C ARG A 83 1.63 18.42 9.54
#